data_AF-A0A0G1A9B4-F1
#
_entry.id   AF-A0A0G1A9B4-F1
#
_cell.length_a   1.000
_cell.length_b   1.000
_cell.length_c   1.000
_cell.angle_alpha   90.00
_cell.angle_beta   90.00
_cell.angle_gamma   90.00
#
_symmetry.space_group_name_H-M   'P 1'
#
loop_
_entity.id
_entity.type
_entity.pdbx_description
1 polymer ?
#
loop_
_entity_poly.entity_id
_entity_poly.type
_entity_poly.pdbx_seq_one_letter_code
_entity_poly.pdbx_strand_id
1 'polypeptide(L)'
;MNRFTVRIELRGSEPMDYEPLHAAMKKAGFKRTITKSGQILKLPRGEYILSREGLAIGDVMKKACGAADHVSDDYGVLVTGPGQFKSHGLESAES
;
A
#
# COMPACT_ATOMS: atom_id res chain seq x y z
N MET A 1 6.55 -8.38 -14.98
CA MET A 1 5.64 -8.24 -13.82
C MET A 1 5.32 -6.77 -13.61
N ASN A 2 4.05 -6.39 -13.57
CA ASN A 2 3.65 -5.00 -13.35
C ASN A 2 3.70 -4.70 -11.85
N ARG A 3 4.27 -3.56 -11.48
CA ARG A 3 4.40 -3.10 -10.10
C ARG A 3 3.73 -1.75 -9.95
N PHE A 4 2.81 -1.66 -8.99
CA PHE A 4 2.09 -0.45 -8.62
C PHE A 4 2.40 -0.08 -7.19
N THR A 5 2.44 1.22 -6.92
CA THR A 5 2.39 1.78 -5.57
C THR A 5 0.99 2.28 -5.31
N VAL A 6 0.49 2.05 -4.10
CA VAL A 6 -0.83 2.49 -3.66
C VAL A 6 -0.68 3.28 -2.37
N ARG A 7 -1.19 4.51 -2.37
CA ARG A 7 -1.39 5.30 -1.16
C ARG A 7 -2.85 5.26 -0.76
N ILE A 8 -3.10 4.96 0.51
CA ILE A 8 -4.41 5.12 1.13
C ILE A 8 -4.27 6.08 2.29
N GLU A 9 -5.07 7.14 2.24
CA GLU A 9 -5.23 8.11 3.31
C GLU A 9 -6.59 7.88 3.97
N LEU A 10 -6.60 7.46 5.23
CA LEU A 10 -7.80 7.45 6.05
C LEU A 10 -8.05 8.87 6.57
N ARG A 11 -9.27 9.37 6.43
CA ARG A 11 -9.66 10.71 6.91
C ARG A 11 -10.46 10.59 8.21
N GLY A 12 -10.26 11.54 9.11
CA GLY A 12 -10.88 11.56 10.42
C GLY A 12 -10.33 12.69 11.30
N SER A 13 -11.03 13.01 12.38
CA SER A 13 -10.64 14.06 13.33
C SER A 13 -9.59 13.62 14.36
N GLU A 14 -9.36 12.31 14.49
CA GLU A 14 -8.39 11.72 15.41
C GLU A 14 -7.30 10.96 14.65
N PRO A 15 -6.14 10.69 15.29
CA PRO A 15 -5.13 9.82 14.71
C PRO A 15 -5.73 8.43 14.41
N MET A 16 -6.09 8.20 13.15
CA MET A 16 -6.70 6.95 12.72
C MET A 16 -5.75 5.79 13.02
N ASP A 17 -6.24 4.66 13.53
CA ASP A 17 -5.47 3.43 13.59
C ASP A 17 -5.35 2.83 12.18
N TYR A 18 -4.12 2.60 11.71
CA TYR A 18 -3.89 2.01 10.38
C TYR A 18 -3.68 0.50 10.45
N GLU A 19 -3.57 -0.11 11.63
CA GLU A 19 -3.39 -1.56 11.73
C GLU A 19 -4.54 -2.37 11.11
N PRO A 20 -5.83 -1.97 11.24
CA PRO A 20 -6.92 -2.62 10.50
C PRO A 20 -6.74 -2.51 8.97
N LEU A 21 -6.33 -1.33 8.48
CA LEU A 21 -6.03 -1.12 7.06
C LEU A 21 -4.84 -1.98 6.60
N HIS A 22 -3.79 -2.06 7.40
CA HIS A 22 -2.62 -2.87 7.10
C HIS A 22 -2.97 -4.35 7.00
N ALA A 23 -3.81 -4.86 7.91
CA ALA A 23 -4.30 -6.23 7.88
C ALA A 23 -5.17 -6.50 6.63
N ALA A 24 -6.10 -5.59 6.32
CA ALA A 24 -6.96 -5.69 5.13
C ALA A 24 -6.15 -5.68 3.82
N MET A 25 -5.20 -4.74 3.70
CA MET A 25 -4.32 -4.62 2.54
C MET A 25 -3.43 -5.86 2.36
N LYS A 26 -2.86 -6.39 3.46
CA LYS A 26 -2.08 -7.63 3.43
C LYS A 26 -2.94 -8.81 2.92
N LYS A 27 -4.17 -8.94 3.40
CA LYS A 27 -5.13 -9.99 2.95
C LYS A 27 -5.46 -9.85 1.46
N ALA A 28 -5.52 -8.62 0.93
CA ALA A 28 -5.75 -8.35 -0.48
C ALA A 28 -4.50 -8.57 -1.38
N GLY A 29 -3.34 -8.91 -0.78
CA GLY A 29 -2.09 -9.23 -1.46
C GLY A 29 -1.10 -8.07 -1.57
N PHE A 30 -1.40 -6.93 -0.95
CA PHE A 30 -0.50 -5.78 -0.91
C PHE A 30 0.61 -5.99 0.13
N LYS A 31 1.79 -5.43 -0.12
CA LYS A 31 2.91 -5.43 0.83
C LYS A 31 3.20 -4.02 1.33
N ARG A 32 3.53 -3.89 2.61
CA ARG A 32 3.99 -2.64 3.27
C ARG A 32 5.52 -2.56 3.32
N THR A 33 6.23 -3.49 2.69
CA THR A 33 7.69 -3.55 2.71
C THR A 33 8.26 -3.75 1.31
N ILE A 34 9.47 -3.25 1.13
CA ILE A 34 10.27 -3.39 -0.10
C ILE A 34 11.65 -3.94 0.27
N THR A 35 12.28 -4.65 -0.65
CA THR A 35 13.69 -5.03 -0.51
C THR A 35 14.54 -4.06 -1.32
N LYS A 36 15.50 -3.41 -0.68
CA LYS A 36 16.45 -2.48 -1.31
C LYS A 36 17.84 -2.74 -0.76
N SER A 37 18.79 -3.08 -1.63
CA SER A 37 20.18 -3.39 -1.25
C SER A 37 20.30 -4.45 -0.15
N GLY A 38 19.50 -5.52 -0.22
CA GLY A 38 19.50 -6.60 0.77
C GLY A 38 18.75 -6.30 2.07
N GLN A 39 18.29 -5.06 2.30
CA GLN A 39 17.52 -4.69 3.48
C GLN A 39 16.02 -4.67 3.18
N ILE A 40 15.21 -5.12 4.15
CA ILE A 40 13.75 -4.98 4.10
C ILE A 40 13.41 -3.64 4.75
N LEU A 41 12.82 -2.74 3.97
CA LEU A 41 12.44 -1.40 4.40
C LEU A 41 10.92 -1.29 4.45
N LYS A 42 10.41 -0.60 5.46
CA LYS A 42 8.99 -0.31 5.62
C LYS A 42 8.60 0.89 4.76
N LEU A 43 7.53 0.76 4.00
CA LEU A 43 6.93 1.88 3.27
C LEU A 43 6.29 2.87 4.26
N PRO A 44 6.15 4.16 3.89
CA PRO A 44 5.46 5.13 4.73
C PRO A 44 4.05 4.66 5.11
N ARG A 45 3.51 5.25 6.17
CA ARG A 45 2.15 4.95 6.61
C ARG A 45 1.16 5.17 5.46
N GLY A 46 0.30 4.16 5.23
CA GLY A 46 -0.68 4.18 4.15
C GLY A 46 -0.14 3.82 2.76
N GLU A 47 1.16 3.54 2.62
CA GLU A 47 1.76 3.17 1.34
C GLU A 47 1.94 1.66 1.22
N TYR A 48 1.65 1.14 0.03
CA TYR A 48 1.71 -0.27 -0.28
C TYR A 48 2.21 -0.53 -1.69
N ILE A 49 2.68 -1.74 -1.95
CA ILE A 49 2.99 -2.23 -3.29
C ILE A 49 2.15 -3.45 -3.64
N LEU A 50 1.76 -3.54 -4.91
CA LEU A 50 1.22 -4.76 -5.51
C LEU A 50 2.00 -5.06 -6.78
N SER A 51 2.46 -6.30 -6.90
CA SER A 51 3.20 -6.76 -8.08
C SER A 51 2.66 -8.08 -8.57
N ARG A 52 2.18 -8.12 -9.81
CA ARG A 52 1.67 -9.34 -10.46
C ARG A 52 1.78 -9.22 -11.98
N GLU A 53 1.94 -10.35 -12.66
CA GLU A 53 1.89 -10.42 -14.12
C GLU A 53 0.49 -10.06 -14.65
N GLY A 54 0.43 -9.34 -15.78
CA GLY A 54 -0.84 -8.94 -16.41
C GLY A 54 -1.72 -7.98 -15.60
N LEU A 55 -1.22 -7.45 -14.47
CA LEU A 55 -2.02 -6.62 -13.57
C LEU A 55 -2.34 -5.26 -14.20
N ALA A 56 -3.64 -4.95 -14.34
CA ALA A 56 -4.13 -3.66 -14.82
C ALA A 56 -4.34 -2.68 -13.66
N ILE A 57 -4.09 -1.38 -13.90
CA ILE A 57 -4.21 -0.33 -12.87
C ILE A 57 -5.62 -0.26 -12.27
N GLY A 58 -6.66 -0.52 -13.08
CA GLY A 58 -8.06 -0.55 -12.63
C GLY A 58 -8.34 -1.69 -11.63
N ASP A 59 -7.71 -2.85 -11.81
CA ASP A 59 -7.86 -3.98 -10.87
C ASP A 59 -7.14 -3.70 -9.54
N VAL A 60 -6.02 -2.97 -9.59
CA VAL A 60 -5.33 -2.49 -8.38
C VAL A 60 -6.19 -1.51 -7.62
N MET A 61 -6.80 -0.54 -8.31
CA MET A 61 -7.73 0.42 -7.71
C MET A 61 -8.91 -0.28 -7.04
N LYS A 62 -9.60 -1.20 -7.75
CA LYS A 62 -10.73 -1.96 -7.20
C LYS A 62 -10.34 -2.76 -5.96
N LYS A 63 -9.18 -3.44 -5.99
CA LYS A 63 -8.65 -4.19 -4.83
C LYS A 63 -8.31 -3.29 -3.65
N ALA A 64 -7.71 -2.13 -3.90
CA ALA A 64 -7.35 -1.18 -2.85
C ALA A 64 -8.60 -0.58 -2.19
N CYS A 65 -9.58 -0.13 -2.99
CA CYS A 65 -10.86 0.37 -2.46
C CYS A 65 -11.57 -0.71 -1.64
N GLY A 66 -11.75 -1.92 -2.18
CA GLY A 66 -12.43 -2.98 -1.45
C GLY A 66 -11.74 -3.39 -0.14
N ALA A 67 -10.42 -3.21 -0.02
CA ALA A 67 -9.73 -3.41 1.26
C ALA A 67 -9.94 -2.24 2.24
N ALA A 68 -10.00 -1.00 1.74
CA ALA A 68 -10.24 0.19 2.55
C ALA A 68 -11.70 0.32 3.02
N ASP A 69 -12.67 -0.08 2.19
CA ASP A 69 -14.12 -0.11 2.49
C ASP A 69 -14.43 -0.96 3.74
N HIS A 70 -13.60 -1.96 4.06
CA HIS A 70 -13.75 -2.77 5.26
C HIS A 70 -13.27 -2.09 6.55
N VAL A 71 -12.67 -0.90 6.44
CA VAL A 71 -11.96 -0.23 7.54
C VAL A 71 -12.50 1.16 7.80
N SER A 72 -12.86 1.92 6.75
CA SER A 72 -13.36 3.28 6.89
C SER A 72 -14.29 3.63 5.75
N ASP A 73 -15.32 4.43 6.06
CA ASP A 73 -16.24 5.00 5.08
C ASP A 73 -15.69 6.29 4.43
N ASP A 74 -14.59 6.87 4.95
CA ASP A 74 -13.96 8.08 4.40
C ASP A 74 -12.45 7.90 4.21
N TYR A 75 -12.05 7.70 2.96
CA TYR A 75 -10.67 7.53 2.59
C TYR A 75 -10.37 8.08 1.18
N GLY A 76 -9.10 8.34 0.92
CA GLY A 76 -8.55 8.63 -0.40
C GLY A 76 -7.66 7.49 -0.88
N VAL A 77 -7.70 7.17 -2.18
CA VAL A 77 -6.82 6.18 -2.81
C VAL A 77 -6.10 6.79 -4.00
N LEU A 78 -4.79 6.61 -4.07
CA LEU A 78 -3.97 6.93 -5.23
C LEU A 78 -3.21 5.66 -5.67
N VAL A 79 -3.33 5.32 -6.94
CA VAL A 79 -2.57 4.22 -7.56
C VAL A 79 -1.63 4.80 -8.61
N THR A 80 -0.34 4.46 -8.51
CA THR A 80 0.69 4.91 -9.45
C THR A 80 1.38 3.72 -10.10
N GLY A 81 1.55 3.75 -11.42
CA GLY A 81 2.29 2.74 -12.18
C GLY A 81 1.56 2.25 -13.44
N PRO A 82 2.02 1.14 -14.06
CA PRO A 82 3.14 0.33 -13.60
C PRO A 82 4.49 1.04 -13.78
N GLY A 83 5.44 0.85 -12.87
CA GLY A 83 6.75 1.50 -13.04
C GLY A 83 7.73 1.40 -11.88
N GLN A 84 8.68 2.34 -11.88
CA GLN A 84 9.64 2.57 -10.81
C GLN A 84 9.11 3.60 -9.83
N PHE A 85 9.48 3.46 -8.56
CA PHE A 85 9.34 4.50 -7.55
C PHE A 85 10.72 4.71 -6.90
N LYS A 86 10.95 5.90 -6.35
CA LYS A 86 12.15 6.20 -5.57
C LYS A 86 11.75 6.37 -4.11
N SER A 87 12.64 5.94 -3.22
CA SER A 87 12.46 6.06 -1.77
C SER A 87 13.73 6.56 -1.11
N HIS A 88 13.55 7.34 -0.04
CA HIS A 88 14.59 7.89 0.80
C HIS A 88 14.07 7.90 2.25
N GLY A 89 14.97 7.71 3.24
CA GLY A 89 14.62 7.79 4.66
C GLY A 89 13.62 6.74 5.17
N LEU A 90 13.50 5.58 4.52
CA LEU A 90 12.64 4.50 5.01
C LEU A 90 13.29 3.76 6.18
N GLU A 91 12.48 3.42 7.18
CA GLU A 91 12.89 2.62 8.33
C GLU A 91 13.09 1.16 7.94
N SER A 92 14.06 0.50 8.57
CA SER A 92 14.19 -0.96 8.50
C SER A 92 12.96 -1.62 9.09
N ALA A 93 12.41 -2.61 8.40
CA ALA A 93 11.47 -3.53 9.03
C ALA A 93 12.32 -4.52 9.84
N GLU A 94 12.52 -4.24 11.13
CA GLU A 94 13.17 -5.19 12.03
C GLU A 94 12.45 -6.55 11.98
N SER A 95 13.22 -7.63 12.13
CA SER A 95 12.77 -9.03 12.07
C SER A 95 12.10 -9.46 13.36
#